data_AF-A0A328TGF9-F1
#
_entry.id   AF-A0A328TGF9-F1
#
_cell.length_a   1.000
_cell.length_b   1.000
_cell.length_c   1.000
_cell.angle_alpha   90.00
_cell.angle_beta   90.00
_cell.angle_gamma   90.00
#
_symmetry.space_group_name_H-M   'P 1'
#
loop_
_entity.id
_entity.type
_entity.pdbx_description
1 polymer ?
#
loop_
_entity_poly.entity_id
_entity_poly.type
_entity_poly.pdbx_seq_one_letter_code
_entity_poly.pdbx_strand_id
1 'polypeptide(L)'
;DSGRQYIGMMTEHDAIQSAAEQPQLAMVAASQPNEATKDVLAETLQTPSSIAWFDENASAEAKRTGMMSLREFESFEVNRRYANTDYQTDLQAMDGDNLLRESIRIQSLQTALLLGIKQQLQENAIISGQQLSLEGAQYYEPRLAQKLQQAAAGATRQ
;
A
#
# COMPACT_ATOMS: atom_id res chain seq x y z
N ASP A 1 -34.84 -16.55 20.65
CA ASP A 1 -34.38 -15.61 19.60
C ASP A 1 -33.14 -14.78 19.93
N SER A 2 -32.94 -14.32 21.17
CA SER A 2 -31.80 -13.47 21.56
C SER A 2 -30.41 -14.06 21.22
N GLY A 3 -30.23 -15.38 21.34
CA GLY A 3 -28.97 -16.03 20.93
C GLY A 3 -28.70 -15.98 19.42
N ARG A 4 -29.72 -16.12 18.58
CA ARG A 4 -29.58 -15.99 17.12
C ARG A 4 -29.25 -14.53 16.73
N GLN A 5 -29.89 -13.57 17.39
CA GLN A 5 -29.60 -12.15 17.19
C GLN A 5 -28.18 -11.80 17.63
N TYR A 6 -27.70 -12.35 18.76
CA TYR A 6 -26.31 -12.16 19.19
C TYR A 6 -25.31 -12.64 18.14
N ILE A 7 -25.50 -13.85 17.61
CA ILE A 7 -24.62 -14.41 16.56
C ILE A 7 -24.65 -13.53 15.31
N GLY A 8 -25.82 -13.10 14.85
CA GLY A 8 -25.93 -12.21 13.68
C GLY A 8 -25.18 -10.90 13.87
N MET A 9 -25.35 -10.24 15.02
CA MET A 9 -24.65 -8.99 15.35
C MET A 9 -23.14 -9.19 15.48
N MET A 10 -22.69 -10.32 16.00
CA MET A 10 -21.27 -10.65 16.10
C MET A 10 -20.66 -10.83 14.70
N THR A 11 -21.35 -11.57 13.82
CA THR A 11 -20.91 -11.73 12.42
C THR A 11 -20.83 -10.39 11.69
N GLU A 12 -21.80 -9.49 11.88
CA GLU A 12 -21.75 -8.15 11.30
C GLU A 12 -20.57 -7.33 11.82
N HIS A 13 -20.34 -7.37 13.14
CA HIS A 13 -19.21 -6.69 13.76
C HIS A 13 -17.87 -7.20 13.21
N ASP A 14 -17.69 -8.52 13.14
CA ASP A 14 -16.47 -9.15 12.62
C ASP A 14 -16.24 -8.81 11.14
N ALA A 15 -17.30 -8.73 10.33
CA ALA A 15 -17.20 -8.31 8.94
C ALA A 15 -16.74 -6.84 8.81
N ILE A 16 -17.23 -5.95 9.67
CA ILE A 16 -16.81 -4.54 9.72
C ILE A 16 -15.35 -4.43 10.14
N GLN A 17 -14.93 -5.14 11.20
CA GLN A 17 -13.54 -5.15 11.65
C GLN A 17 -12.61 -5.72 10.56
N SER A 18 -13.01 -6.82 9.92
CA SER A 18 -12.24 -7.40 8.82
C SER A 18 -12.09 -6.42 7.66
N ALA A 19 -13.12 -5.65 7.30
CA ALA A 19 -13.05 -4.65 6.24
C ALA A 19 -12.17 -3.45 6.64
N ALA A 20 -12.27 -3.03 7.90
CA ALA A 20 -11.46 -1.95 8.48
C ALA A 20 -9.95 -2.28 8.48
N GLU A 21 -9.58 -3.54 8.67
CA GLU A 21 -8.18 -3.98 8.70
C GLU A 21 -7.54 -4.09 7.31
N GLN A 22 -8.34 -4.34 6.25
CA GLN A 22 -7.82 -4.64 4.91
C GLN A 22 -6.80 -3.62 4.38
N PRO A 23 -7.01 -2.29 4.47
CA PRO A 23 -6.05 -1.33 3.93
C PRO A 23 -4.66 -1.42 4.57
N GLN A 24 -4.61 -1.64 5.89
CA GLN A 24 -3.35 -1.79 6.63
C GLN A 24 -2.65 -3.11 6.25
N LEU A 25 -3.41 -4.20 6.15
CA LEU A 25 -2.89 -5.51 5.73
C LEU A 25 -2.32 -5.45 4.31
N ALA A 26 -3.04 -4.82 3.38
CA ALA A 26 -2.59 -4.62 2.02
C ALA A 26 -1.28 -3.81 1.96
N MET A 27 -1.15 -2.77 2.81
CA MET A 27 0.09 -2.01 2.88
C MET A 27 1.26 -2.84 3.42
N VAL A 28 1.05 -3.62 4.48
CA VAL A 28 2.09 -4.50 5.05
C VAL A 28 2.54 -5.51 4.00
N ALA A 29 1.60 -6.15 3.32
CA ALA A 29 1.88 -7.11 2.26
C ALA A 29 2.69 -6.47 1.12
N ALA A 30 2.30 -5.28 0.66
CA ALA A 30 3.01 -4.57 -0.41
C ALA A 30 4.39 -4.02 0.02
N SER A 31 4.71 -4.05 1.32
CA SER A 31 6.00 -3.66 1.89
C SER A 31 6.92 -4.87 2.16
N GLN A 32 6.45 -6.09 1.94
CA GLN A 32 7.29 -7.28 2.05
C GLN A 32 8.18 -7.44 0.80
N PRO A 33 9.36 -8.09 0.93
CA PRO A 33 10.18 -8.47 -0.22
C PRO A 33 9.35 -9.22 -1.27
N ASN A 34 9.50 -8.84 -2.53
CA ASN A 34 8.75 -9.42 -3.62
C ASN A 34 9.70 -9.96 -4.70
N GLU A 35 9.75 -11.29 -4.83
CA GLU A 35 10.56 -12.00 -5.84
C GLU A 35 10.25 -11.53 -7.27
N ALA A 36 9.02 -11.11 -7.56
CA ALA A 36 8.66 -10.60 -8.89
C ALA A 36 9.41 -9.30 -9.27
N THR A 37 9.99 -8.59 -8.30
CA THR A 37 10.79 -7.38 -8.57
C THR A 37 12.23 -7.71 -8.95
N LYS A 38 12.71 -8.93 -8.69
CA LYS A 38 14.12 -9.29 -8.86
C LYS A 38 14.61 -9.11 -10.28
N ASP A 39 13.91 -9.73 -11.23
CA ASP A 39 14.32 -9.73 -12.64
C ASP A 39 14.18 -8.33 -13.25
N VAL A 40 13.09 -7.62 -12.90
CA VAL A 40 12.86 -6.24 -13.36
C VAL A 40 13.90 -5.28 -12.78
N LEU A 41 14.28 -5.44 -11.51
CA LEU A 41 15.34 -4.65 -10.91
C LEU A 41 16.67 -4.92 -11.59
N ALA A 42 17.01 -6.19 -11.86
CA ALA A 42 18.22 -6.53 -12.60
C ALA A 42 18.24 -5.90 -14.02
N GLU A 43 17.10 -5.84 -14.70
CA GLU A 43 16.94 -5.15 -15.99
C GLU A 43 17.06 -3.63 -15.86
N THR A 44 16.53 -3.03 -14.80
CA THR A 44 16.73 -1.60 -14.54
C THR A 44 18.21 -1.26 -14.36
N LEU A 45 18.97 -2.10 -13.66
CA LEU A 45 20.35 -1.84 -13.25
C LEU A 45 21.38 -2.15 -14.35
N GLN A 46 21.03 -1.88 -15.62
CA GLN A 46 21.91 -2.07 -16.77
C GLN A 46 22.73 -0.82 -17.13
N THR A 47 22.33 0.37 -16.66
CA THR A 47 23.03 1.63 -16.95
C THR A 47 23.79 2.15 -15.73
N PRO A 48 24.95 2.82 -15.91
CA PRO A 48 25.69 3.43 -14.80
C PRO A 48 24.85 4.39 -13.96
N SER A 49 24.01 5.21 -14.59
CA SER A 49 23.09 6.15 -13.92
C SER A 49 22.04 5.45 -13.06
N SER A 50 21.59 4.25 -13.45
CA SER A 50 20.63 3.47 -12.68
C SER A 50 21.29 2.76 -11.50
N ILE A 51 22.52 2.28 -11.69
CA ILE A 51 23.34 1.68 -10.62
C ILE A 51 23.67 2.73 -9.56
N ALA A 52 24.16 3.90 -9.94
CA ALA A 52 24.47 4.99 -9.02
C ALA A 52 23.22 5.40 -8.21
N TRP A 53 22.07 5.56 -8.88
CA TRP A 53 20.82 5.87 -8.20
C TRP A 53 20.39 4.79 -7.22
N PHE A 54 20.57 3.50 -7.55
CA PHE A 54 20.31 2.39 -6.65
C PHE A 54 21.24 2.40 -5.42
N ASP A 55 22.53 2.62 -5.63
CA ASP A 55 23.51 2.69 -4.56
C ASP A 55 23.24 3.84 -3.57
N GLU A 56 22.62 4.92 -4.03
CA GLU A 56 22.22 6.05 -3.19
C GLU A 56 20.85 5.84 -2.53
N ASN A 57 19.84 5.38 -3.28
CA ASN A 57 18.44 5.50 -2.88
C ASN A 57 17.76 4.18 -2.47
N ALA A 58 18.30 3.02 -2.87
CA ALA A 58 17.69 1.74 -2.50
C ALA A 58 17.90 1.42 -1.02
N SER A 59 16.97 0.66 -0.43
CA SER A 59 17.11 0.20 0.95
C SER A 59 18.30 -0.75 1.12
N ALA A 60 18.79 -0.88 2.36
CA ALA A 60 19.84 -1.84 2.68
C ALA A 60 19.40 -3.29 2.36
N GLU A 61 18.12 -3.60 2.52
CA GLU A 61 17.57 -4.91 2.21
C GLU A 61 17.56 -5.17 0.70
N ALA A 62 17.19 -4.17 -0.10
CA ALA A 62 17.25 -4.29 -1.55
C ALA A 62 18.68 -4.46 -2.06
N LYS A 63 19.65 -3.73 -1.50
CA LYS A 63 21.07 -3.90 -1.81
C LYS A 63 21.59 -5.29 -1.43
N ARG A 64 21.10 -5.84 -0.32
CA ARG A 64 21.51 -7.17 0.18
C ARG A 64 20.91 -8.32 -0.62
N THR A 65 19.65 -8.21 -1.02
CA THR A 65 18.88 -9.31 -1.62
C THR A 65 18.73 -9.20 -3.14
N GLY A 66 18.93 -8.01 -3.71
CA GLY A 66 18.61 -7.72 -5.10
C GLY A 66 17.10 -7.71 -5.36
N MET A 67 16.28 -7.47 -4.34
CA MET A 67 14.82 -7.45 -4.44
C MET A 67 14.25 -6.26 -3.69
N MET A 68 13.18 -5.69 -4.20
CA MET A 68 12.45 -4.63 -3.52
C MET A 68 11.07 -5.13 -3.12
N SER A 69 10.47 -4.48 -2.12
CA SER A 69 9.02 -4.57 -2.00
C SER A 69 8.36 -3.91 -3.21
N LEU A 70 7.09 -4.23 -3.49
CA LEU A 70 6.38 -3.57 -4.61
C LEU A 70 6.34 -2.05 -4.44
N ARG A 71 6.07 -1.58 -3.21
CA ARG A 71 6.04 -0.14 -2.90
C ARG A 71 7.39 0.53 -3.10
N GLU A 72 8.45 -0.11 -2.63
CA GLU A 72 9.81 0.39 -2.78
C GLU A 72 10.18 0.47 -4.26
N PHE A 73 9.89 -0.60 -5.04
CA PHE A 73 10.20 -0.64 -6.46
C PHE A 73 9.47 0.45 -7.25
N GLU A 74 8.16 0.64 -7.00
CA GLU A 74 7.38 1.71 -7.62
C GLU A 74 7.97 3.10 -7.31
N SER A 75 8.30 3.37 -6.05
CA SER A 75 8.93 4.63 -5.65
C SER A 75 10.30 4.81 -6.29
N PHE A 76 11.10 3.75 -6.30
CA PHE A 76 12.43 3.74 -6.88
C PHE A 76 12.40 4.07 -8.38
N GLU A 77 11.61 3.33 -9.18
CA GLU A 77 11.54 3.53 -10.63
C GLU A 77 11.00 4.91 -11.02
N VAL A 78 9.94 5.36 -10.34
CA VAL A 78 9.35 6.66 -10.63
C VAL A 78 10.34 7.79 -10.33
N ASN A 79 10.99 7.75 -9.17
CA ASN A 79 11.98 8.77 -8.81
C ASN A 79 13.27 8.65 -9.63
N ARG A 80 13.68 7.45 -10.03
CA ARG A 80 14.82 7.25 -10.95
C ARG A 80 14.59 7.91 -12.29
N ARG A 81 13.36 7.93 -12.81
CA ARG A 81 13.05 8.57 -14.10
C ARG A 81 12.79 10.07 -13.96
N TYR A 82 12.26 10.51 -12.82
CA TYR A 82 11.88 11.91 -12.60
C TYR A 82 12.98 12.76 -11.96
N ALA A 83 13.61 12.28 -10.88
CA ALA A 83 14.49 13.06 -10.01
C ALA A 83 15.99 12.81 -10.23
N ASN A 84 16.38 11.70 -10.86
CA ASN A 84 17.79 11.37 -11.11
C ASN A 84 18.38 12.26 -12.21
N THR A 85 19.34 13.12 -11.85
CA THR A 85 20.01 14.04 -12.78
C THR A 85 20.91 13.32 -13.78
N ASP A 86 21.50 12.18 -13.40
CA ASP A 86 22.34 11.39 -14.30
C ASP A 86 21.49 10.74 -15.38
N TYR A 87 20.31 10.22 -15.00
CA TYR A 87 19.33 9.75 -15.98
C TYR A 87 18.87 10.87 -16.92
N GLN A 88 18.63 12.10 -16.42
CA GLN A 88 18.29 13.23 -17.28
C GLN A 88 19.42 13.61 -18.24
N THR A 89 20.67 13.46 -17.80
CA THR A 89 21.87 13.70 -18.61
C THR A 89 22.00 12.64 -19.70
N ASP A 90 21.83 11.36 -19.35
CA ASP A 90 21.80 10.25 -20.31
C ASP A 90 20.70 10.46 -21.34
N LEU A 91 19.48 10.80 -20.89
CA LEU A 91 18.34 11.07 -21.76
C LEU A 91 18.64 12.23 -22.72
N GLN A 92 19.34 13.27 -22.28
CA GLN A 92 19.74 14.38 -23.12
C GLN A 92 20.79 14.00 -24.17
N ALA A 93 21.67 13.04 -23.84
CA ALA A 93 22.71 12.53 -24.72
C ALA A 93 22.19 11.49 -25.75
N MET A 94 21.01 10.90 -25.52
CA MET A 94 20.38 9.99 -26.48
C MET A 94 20.02 10.69 -27.79
N ASP A 95 20.32 10.02 -28.91
CA ASP A 95 19.89 10.43 -30.24
C ASP A 95 18.36 10.49 -30.30
N GLY A 96 17.81 11.61 -30.77
CA GLY A 96 16.37 11.81 -30.86
C GLY A 96 15.95 13.27 -30.94
N ASP A 97 14.67 13.48 -31.26
CA ASP A 97 14.04 14.81 -31.30
C ASP A 97 13.91 15.39 -29.88
N ASN A 98 14.17 16.69 -29.74
CA ASN A 98 13.93 17.45 -28.51
C ASN A 98 12.48 17.30 -28.02
N LEU A 99 11.51 17.26 -28.94
CA LEU A 99 10.10 17.10 -28.60
C LEU A 99 9.83 15.74 -27.94
N LEU A 100 10.49 14.66 -28.41
CA LEU A 100 10.35 13.34 -27.81
C LEU A 100 10.94 13.31 -26.39
N ARG A 101 12.12 13.90 -26.18
CA ARG A 101 12.72 14.01 -24.84
C ARG A 101 11.83 14.78 -23.87
N GLU A 102 11.25 15.89 -24.33
CA GLU A 102 10.33 16.66 -23.51
C GLU A 102 9.06 15.87 -23.18
N SER A 103 8.54 15.10 -24.13
CA SER A 103 7.42 14.19 -23.87
C SER A 103 7.75 13.14 -22.80
N ILE A 104 8.97 12.59 -22.80
CA ILE A 104 9.43 11.62 -21.77
C ILE A 104 9.53 12.30 -20.39
N ARG A 105 10.03 13.54 -20.33
CA ARG A 105 10.11 14.32 -19.07
C ARG A 105 8.73 14.63 -18.51
N ILE A 106 7.81 15.07 -19.35
CA ILE A 106 6.41 15.33 -18.95
C ILE A 106 5.75 14.04 -18.43
N GLN A 107 5.94 12.91 -19.12
CA GLN A 107 5.39 11.63 -18.66
C GLN A 107 5.98 11.19 -17.32
N SER A 108 7.28 11.41 -17.10
CA SER A 108 7.95 11.10 -15.83
C SER A 108 7.42 11.96 -14.69
N LEU A 109 7.22 13.26 -14.93
CA LEU A 109 6.58 14.18 -13.98
C LEU A 109 5.14 13.74 -13.65
N GLN A 110 4.33 13.41 -14.66
CA GLN A 110 2.97 12.92 -14.46
C GLN A 110 2.95 11.65 -13.60
N THR A 111 3.87 10.72 -13.85
CA THR A 111 3.98 9.48 -13.08
C THR A 111 4.39 9.74 -11.63
N ALA A 112 5.28 10.69 -11.37
CA ALA A 112 5.65 11.12 -10.02
C ALA A 112 4.45 11.71 -9.25
N LEU A 113 3.66 12.56 -9.90
CA LEU A 113 2.44 13.11 -9.31
C LEU A 113 1.40 12.01 -9.04
N LEU A 114 1.21 11.06 -9.97
CA LEU A 114 0.30 9.93 -9.79
C LEU A 114 0.74 9.00 -8.64
N LEU A 115 2.04 8.77 -8.47
CA LEU A 115 2.56 8.02 -7.33
C LEU A 115 2.22 8.74 -6.01
N GLY A 116 2.41 10.06 -5.95
CA GLY A 116 2.06 10.87 -4.78
C GLY A 116 0.56 10.79 -4.45
N ILE A 117 -0.31 10.87 -5.46
CA ILE A 117 -1.76 10.68 -5.29
C ILE A 117 -2.09 9.27 -4.79
N LYS A 118 -1.48 8.23 -5.38
CA LYS A 118 -1.66 6.83 -4.95
C LYS A 118 -1.29 6.66 -3.48
N GLN A 119 -0.18 7.24 -3.03
CA GLN A 119 0.26 7.19 -1.64
C GLN A 119 -0.74 7.88 -0.70
N GLN A 120 -1.20 9.09 -1.04
CA GLN A 120 -2.22 9.80 -0.26
C GLN A 120 -3.54 9.02 -0.15
N LEU A 121 -3.98 8.38 -1.24
CA LEU A 121 -5.18 7.54 -1.23
C LEU A 121 -5.01 6.32 -0.31
N GLN A 122 -3.82 5.70 -0.30
CA GLN A 122 -3.54 4.57 0.59
C GLN A 122 -3.51 4.99 2.06
N GLU A 123 -2.88 6.11 2.38
CA GLU A 123 -2.87 6.68 3.74
C GLU A 123 -4.30 6.99 4.21
N ASN A 124 -5.10 7.61 3.34
CA ASN A 124 -6.50 7.90 3.64
C ASN A 124 -7.31 6.61 3.87
N ALA A 125 -7.11 5.58 3.04
CA ALA A 125 -7.79 4.29 3.22
C ALA A 125 -7.46 3.64 4.58
N ILE A 126 -6.21 3.74 5.04
CA ILE A 126 -5.83 3.25 6.38
C ILE A 126 -6.57 4.02 7.48
N ILE A 127 -6.59 5.36 7.41
CA ILE A 127 -7.29 6.20 8.37
C ILE A 127 -8.79 5.88 8.39
N SER A 128 -9.42 5.75 7.22
CA SER A 128 -10.83 5.38 7.10
C SER A 128 -11.11 3.99 7.66
N GLY A 129 -10.20 3.03 7.46
CA GLY A 129 -10.27 1.72 8.10
C GLY A 129 -10.25 1.81 9.63
N GLN A 130 -9.30 2.56 10.19
CA GLN A 130 -9.21 2.79 11.64
C GLN A 130 -10.47 3.46 12.21
N GLN A 131 -11.04 4.44 11.50
CA GLN A 131 -12.30 5.09 11.89
C GLN A 131 -13.46 4.09 11.86
N LEU A 132 -13.59 3.29 10.80
CA LEU A 132 -14.61 2.25 10.68
C LEU A 132 -14.52 1.21 11.81
N SER A 133 -13.30 0.81 12.20
CA SER A 133 -13.07 -0.09 13.33
C SER A 133 -13.60 0.50 14.65
N LEU A 134 -13.28 1.77 14.92
CA LEU A 134 -13.73 2.47 16.12
C LEU A 134 -15.26 2.64 16.15
N GLU A 135 -15.87 3.02 15.02
CA GLU A 135 -17.33 3.14 14.89
C GLU A 135 -18.02 1.79 15.08
N GLY A 136 -17.46 0.72 14.50
CA GLY A 136 -17.92 -0.65 14.68
C GLY A 136 -17.91 -1.06 16.15
N ALA A 137 -16.79 -0.85 16.85
CA ALA A 137 -16.67 -1.17 18.27
C ALA A 137 -17.68 -0.38 19.13
N GLN A 138 -17.77 0.93 18.92
CA GLN A 138 -18.70 1.80 19.63
C GLN A 138 -20.17 1.39 19.43
N TYR A 139 -20.53 0.91 18.23
CA TYR A 139 -21.88 0.48 17.94
C TYR A 139 -22.18 -0.92 18.47
N TYR A 140 -21.32 -1.90 18.21
CA TYR A 140 -21.62 -3.32 18.42
C TYR A 140 -21.31 -3.80 19.84
N GLU A 141 -20.19 -3.41 20.45
CA GLU A 141 -19.77 -3.92 21.77
C GLU A 141 -20.84 -3.78 22.86
N PRO A 142 -21.44 -2.60 23.12
CA PRO A 142 -22.45 -2.48 24.16
C PRO A 142 -23.71 -3.29 23.86
N ARG A 143 -24.09 -3.40 22.58
CA ARG A 143 -25.27 -4.16 22.15
C ARG A 143 -25.04 -5.66 22.25
N LEU A 144 -23.85 -6.14 21.90
CA LEU A 144 -23.44 -7.53 22.06
C LEU A 144 -23.44 -7.92 23.54
N ALA A 145 -22.88 -7.08 24.42
CA ALA A 145 -22.91 -7.31 25.86
C ALA A 145 -24.35 -7.41 26.39
N GLN A 146 -25.24 -6.51 25.96
CA GLN A 146 -26.66 -6.55 26.32
C GLN A 146 -27.36 -7.83 25.81
N LYS A 147 -27.11 -8.22 24.56
CA LYS A 147 -27.73 -9.42 23.95
C LYS A 147 -27.25 -10.70 24.62
N LEU A 148 -25.98 -10.77 25.00
CA LEU A 148 -25.42 -11.90 25.74
C LEU A 148 -26.10 -12.07 27.10
N GLN A 149 -26.28 -10.97 27.85
CA GLN A 149 -27.02 -10.99 29.13
C GLN A 149 -28.47 -11.46 28.96
N GLN A 150 -29.17 -10.97 27.91
CA GLN A 150 -30.54 -11.39 27.61
C GLN A 150 -30.64 -12.88 27.24
N ALA A 151 -29.67 -13.40 26.49
CA ALA A 151 -29.62 -14.81 26.13
C ALA A 151 -29.38 -15.70 27.36
N ALA A 152 -28.44 -15.31 28.23
CA ALA A 152 -28.14 -16.03 29.47
C ALA A 152 -29.33 -16.07 30.44
N ALA A 153 -30.03 -14.94 30.62
CA ALA A 153 -31.21 -14.85 31.48
C ALA A 153 -32.45 -15.59 30.92
N GLY A 154 -32.53 -15.77 29.60
CA GLY A 154 -33.57 -16.57 28.95
C GLY A 154 -33.35 -18.08 29.11
N ALA A 155 -32.08 -18.52 29.17
CA ALA A 155 -31.72 -19.92 29.38
C ALA A 155 -31.94 -20.40 30.82
N THR A 156 -31.96 -19.50 31.82
CA THR A 156 -32.18 -19.85 33.23
C THR A 156 -33.65 -19.99 33.63
N ARG A 157 -34.59 -19.62 32.74
CA ARG A 157 -36.04 -19.70 33.00
C ARG A 157 -36.74 -20.90 32.33
N GLN A 158 -35.97 -21.79 31.70
CA GLN A 158 -36.43 -23.07 31.15
C GLN A 158 -35.89 -24.22 32.00
#